data_AF-A0A969KBL2-F1
#
_entry.id   AF-A0A969KBL2-F1
#
_cell.length_a   1.000
_cell.length_b   1.000
_cell.length_c   1.000
_cell.angle_alpha   90.00
_cell.angle_beta   90.00
_cell.angle_gamma   90.00
#
_symmetry.space_group_name_H-M   'P 1'
#
loop_
_entity.id
_entity.type
_entity.pdbx_description
1 polymer ?
#
loop_
_entity_poly.entity_id
_entity_poly.type
_entity_poly.pdbx_seq_one_letter_code
_entity_poly.pdbx_strand_id
1 'polypeptide(L)'
;MHLAPLDNSVVFKKLFRDPAIVTAFVKDLIGVDLDITADNIELEKQFVPTVGAVDIKIDIFVQDPKHRLVIEIQRQRYDYHADRFLYYHDVAKVELIRSYQDYRFGHTVYTIVWLPRRTRDPLLQHSIVTTSLCSITEAGEHLPIYPHRLYFLNPFYVNEHTPAGVADWLRLAAESITNPQHPTLNLERPILERATQLIMEDGITPQERTQMFEETGYENHLQLRYAEGRKAGLETGRQEGMQVGQQKERRDIARAMLAQGMEPPLIAQVTGLPPDEVAELARGGG
;
A
#
# COMPACT_ATOMS: atom_id res chain seq x y z
N MET A 1 -26.48 -3.80 -11.41
CA MET A 1 -26.19 -3.98 -9.98
C MET A 1 -25.29 -2.82 -9.60
N HIS A 2 -25.56 -2.05 -8.55
CA HIS A 2 -24.68 -0.93 -8.17
C HIS A 2 -23.90 -1.33 -6.92
N LEU A 3 -22.59 -1.56 -7.08
CA LEU A 3 -21.70 -1.96 -5.98
C LEU A 3 -21.04 -0.75 -5.35
N ALA A 4 -21.05 -0.70 -4.02
CA ALA A 4 -20.20 0.18 -3.25
C ALA A 4 -18.74 -0.31 -3.35
N PRO A 5 -17.76 0.60 -3.47
CA PRO A 5 -16.40 0.23 -3.83
C PRO A 5 -15.63 -0.33 -2.62
N LEU A 6 -14.97 -1.47 -2.81
CA LEU A 6 -14.17 -2.14 -1.76
C LEU A 6 -12.80 -1.50 -1.51
N ASP A 7 -12.46 -0.40 -2.18
CA ASP A 7 -11.35 0.47 -1.79
C ASP A 7 -11.73 1.45 -0.66
N ASN A 8 -13.00 1.47 -0.25
CA ASN A 8 -13.48 2.21 0.91
C ASN A 8 -13.51 1.32 2.17
N SER A 9 -12.97 1.81 3.29
CA SER A 9 -12.82 1.02 4.51
C SER A 9 -14.16 0.69 5.18
N VAL A 10 -15.18 1.52 5.02
CA VAL A 10 -16.52 1.27 5.55
C VAL A 10 -17.15 0.06 4.87
N VAL A 11 -17.09 0.03 3.53
CA VAL A 11 -17.62 -1.08 2.72
C VAL A 11 -16.83 -2.36 2.98
N PHE A 12 -15.50 -2.25 3.05
CA PHE A 12 -14.61 -3.36 3.37
C PHE A 12 -14.94 -3.98 4.73
N LYS A 13 -15.06 -3.14 5.78
CA LYS A 13 -15.42 -3.59 7.13
C LYS A 13 -16.82 -4.19 7.19
N LYS A 14 -17.78 -3.62 6.46
CA LYS A 14 -19.14 -4.18 6.35
C LYS A 14 -19.11 -5.60 5.78
N LEU A 15 -18.32 -5.83 4.72
CA LEU A 15 -18.17 -7.14 4.09
C LEU A 15 -17.53 -8.16 5.04
N PHE A 16 -16.39 -7.80 5.65
CA PHE A 16 -15.63 -8.70 6.53
C PHE A 16 -16.14 -8.79 7.98
N ARG A 17 -17.26 -8.12 8.29
CA ARG A 17 -18.01 -8.35 9.54
C ARG A 17 -18.87 -9.61 9.47
N ASP A 18 -19.14 -10.13 8.28
CA ASP A 18 -19.95 -11.32 8.09
C ASP A 18 -19.12 -12.60 8.29
N PRO A 19 -19.41 -13.44 9.31
CA PRO A 19 -18.62 -14.64 9.60
C PRO A 19 -18.52 -15.62 8.43
N ALA A 20 -19.59 -15.78 7.64
CA ALA A 20 -19.58 -16.70 6.51
C ALA A 20 -18.62 -16.22 5.42
N ILE A 21 -18.55 -14.90 5.21
CA ILE A 21 -17.62 -14.29 4.27
C ILE A 21 -16.18 -14.50 4.73
N VAL A 22 -15.85 -14.18 5.98
CA VAL A 22 -14.48 -14.34 6.50
C VAL A 22 -14.04 -15.80 6.42
N THR A 23 -14.89 -16.75 6.85
CA THR A 23 -14.58 -18.18 6.82
C THR A 23 -14.30 -18.67 5.41
N ALA A 24 -15.18 -18.34 4.44
CA ALA A 24 -15.00 -18.79 3.06
C ALA A 24 -13.78 -18.14 2.40
N PHE A 25 -13.56 -16.85 2.63
CA PHE A 25 -12.41 -16.13 2.12
C PHE A 25 -11.09 -16.71 2.64
N VAL A 26 -11.00 -16.96 3.95
CA VAL A 26 -9.80 -17.54 4.56
C VAL A 26 -9.57 -18.96 4.08
N LYS A 27 -10.63 -19.76 3.93
CA LYS A 27 -10.54 -21.10 3.37
C LYS A 27 -9.98 -21.07 1.95
N ASP A 28 -10.44 -20.16 1.10
CA ASP A 28 -9.95 -20.02 -0.27
C ASP A 28 -8.49 -19.56 -0.34
N LEU A 29 -8.05 -18.67 0.55
CA LEU A 29 -6.70 -18.09 0.54
C LEU A 29 -5.65 -18.95 1.23
N ILE A 30 -5.98 -19.44 2.43
CA ILE A 30 -5.03 -20.06 3.36
C ILE A 30 -5.23 -21.58 3.39
N GLY A 31 -6.40 -22.08 3.01
CA GLY A 31 -6.74 -23.50 3.09
C GLY A 31 -7.05 -23.97 4.51
N VAL A 32 -7.38 -23.05 5.42
CA VAL A 32 -7.67 -23.33 6.83
C VAL A 32 -9.14 -23.10 7.11
N ASP A 33 -9.78 -24.06 7.77
CA ASP A 33 -11.12 -23.92 8.32
C ASP A 33 -11.02 -23.22 9.69
N LEU A 34 -11.51 -21.99 9.75
CA LEU A 34 -11.61 -21.21 10.98
C LEU A 34 -13.00 -21.36 11.62
N ASP A 35 -13.04 -21.41 12.94
CA ASP A 35 -14.30 -21.41 13.71
C ASP A 35 -14.72 -19.97 14.01
N ILE A 36 -15.31 -19.30 13.02
CA ILE A 36 -15.67 -17.87 13.09
C ILE A 36 -17.14 -17.69 13.43
N THR A 37 -17.41 -16.87 14.43
CA THR A 37 -18.75 -16.42 14.82
C THR A 37 -18.78 -14.89 14.86
N ALA A 38 -19.95 -14.28 14.98
CA ALA A 38 -20.01 -12.82 15.08
C ALA A 38 -19.30 -12.28 16.33
N ASP A 39 -19.22 -13.08 17.40
CA ASP A 39 -18.64 -12.69 18.69
C ASP A 39 -17.11 -12.66 18.69
N ASN A 40 -16.47 -13.34 17.72
CA ASN A 40 -15.02 -13.39 17.63
C ASN A 40 -14.43 -12.46 16.56
N ILE A 41 -15.27 -11.67 15.88
CA ILE A 41 -14.83 -10.61 14.96
C ILE A 41 -14.84 -9.26 15.69
N GLU A 42 -13.66 -8.73 15.98
CA GLU A 42 -13.46 -7.38 16.49
C GLU A 42 -13.08 -6.45 15.33
N LEU A 43 -13.84 -5.36 15.15
CA LEU A 43 -13.47 -4.28 14.23
C LEU A 43 -12.60 -3.27 14.97
N GLU A 44 -11.63 -2.68 14.26
CA GLU A 44 -10.84 -1.56 14.79
C GLU A 44 -10.07 -1.90 16.07
N LYS A 45 -9.57 -3.14 16.16
CA LYS A 45 -8.92 -3.69 17.35
C LYS A 45 -7.63 -2.95 17.68
N GLN A 46 -7.52 -2.52 18.95
CA GLN A 46 -6.28 -2.06 19.55
C GLN A 46 -5.89 -2.99 20.72
N PHE A 47 -4.59 -3.16 20.94
CA PHE A 47 -4.10 -3.92 22.08
C PHE A 47 -3.94 -3.01 23.30
N VAL A 48 -4.42 -3.49 24.45
CA VAL A 48 -4.31 -2.78 25.73
C VAL A 48 -3.67 -3.72 26.75
N PRO A 49 -2.49 -3.38 27.31
CA PRO A 49 -1.67 -2.22 26.96
C PRO A 49 -1.12 -2.31 25.53
N THR A 50 -0.69 -1.17 24.99
CA THR A 50 0.00 -1.12 23.70
C THR A 50 1.24 -2.00 23.71
N VAL A 51 1.46 -2.73 22.62
CA VAL A 51 2.62 -3.60 22.41
C VAL A 51 3.61 -2.89 21.51
N GLY A 52 4.82 -2.63 22.02
CA GLY A 52 5.84 -1.88 21.32
C GLY A 52 5.63 -0.36 21.41
N ALA A 53 6.31 0.39 20.53
CA ALA A 53 6.32 1.85 20.55
C ALA A 53 5.22 2.48 19.66
N VAL A 54 4.61 1.69 18.78
CA VAL A 54 3.58 2.14 17.85
C VAL A 54 2.27 1.48 18.23
N ASP A 55 1.27 2.31 18.55
CA ASP A 55 -0.10 1.86 18.76
C ASP A 55 -0.73 1.46 17.42
N ILE A 56 -1.16 0.21 17.31
CA ILE A 56 -1.76 -0.33 16.09
C ILE A 56 -3.27 -0.39 16.25
N LYS A 57 -3.97 -0.06 15.17
CA LYS A 57 -5.41 -0.20 15.04
C LYS A 57 -5.68 -1.11 13.87
N ILE A 58 -6.20 -2.30 14.17
CA ILE A 58 -6.41 -3.38 13.22
C ILE A 58 -7.83 -3.28 12.64
N ASP A 59 -8.00 -3.29 11.33
CA ASP A 59 -9.32 -3.11 10.71
C ASP A 59 -10.29 -4.26 11.05
N ILE A 60 -9.86 -5.51 10.83
CA ILE A 60 -10.60 -6.72 11.21
C ILE A 60 -9.67 -7.64 11.99
N PHE A 61 -10.07 -8.01 13.20
CA PHE A 61 -9.38 -8.97 14.04
C PHE A 61 -10.31 -10.14 14.33
N VAL A 62 -9.82 -11.36 14.11
CA VAL A 62 -10.55 -12.58 14.46
C VAL A 62 -9.65 -13.48 15.28
N GLN A 63 -10.19 -14.08 16.34
CA GLN A 63 -9.48 -15.08 17.11
C GLN A 63 -10.38 -16.28 17.43
N ASP A 64 -10.04 -17.43 16.87
CA ASP A 64 -10.63 -18.71 17.23
C ASP A 64 -9.69 -19.45 18.22
N PRO A 65 -10.04 -20.65 18.74
CA PRO A 65 -9.20 -21.35 19.71
C PRO A 65 -7.77 -21.73 19.25
N LYS A 66 -7.47 -21.68 17.95
CA LYS A 66 -6.20 -22.13 17.35
C LYS A 66 -5.53 -21.07 16.47
N HIS A 67 -6.26 -20.06 16.03
CA HIS A 67 -5.85 -19.12 15.01
C HIS A 67 -6.17 -17.69 15.41
N ARG A 68 -5.34 -16.78 14.94
CA ARG A 68 -5.54 -15.35 15.00
C ARG A 68 -5.40 -14.79 13.59
N LEU A 69 -6.41 -14.08 13.13
CA LEU A 69 -6.47 -13.46 11.83
C LEU A 69 -6.52 -11.95 11.99
N VAL A 70 -5.67 -11.26 11.23
CA VAL A 70 -5.61 -9.81 11.12
C VAL A 70 -5.86 -9.47 9.65
N ILE A 71 -6.88 -8.68 9.34
CA ILE A 71 -7.13 -8.19 7.98
C ILE A 71 -7.07 -6.67 7.98
N GLU A 72 -6.22 -6.11 7.13
CA GLU A 72 -5.99 -4.67 6.95
C GLU A 72 -6.36 -4.24 5.53
N ILE A 73 -6.95 -3.05 5.38
CA ILE A 73 -7.09 -2.40 4.06
C ILE A 73 -6.17 -1.18 3.95
N GLN A 74 -5.25 -1.20 2.99
CA GLN A 74 -4.28 -0.14 2.79
C GLN A 74 -4.62 0.75 1.59
N ARG A 75 -5.28 1.89 1.86
CA ARG A 75 -5.82 2.77 0.83
C ARG A 75 -4.83 3.80 0.27
N GLN A 76 -3.80 4.17 1.03
CA GLN A 76 -2.92 5.29 0.68
C GLN A 76 -1.81 4.91 -0.32
N ARG A 77 -1.51 5.83 -1.24
CA ARG A 77 -0.50 5.71 -2.34
C ARG A 77 0.93 6.09 -1.91
N TYR A 78 1.24 6.14 -0.62
CA TYR A 78 2.58 6.51 -0.15
C TYR A 78 3.55 5.34 -0.30
N ASP A 79 4.83 5.67 -0.44
CA ASP A 79 5.93 4.72 -0.55
C ASP A 79 5.76 3.62 0.51
N TYR A 80 5.51 2.41 0.02
CA TYR A 80 5.03 1.30 0.81
C TYR A 80 6.10 0.87 1.82
N HIS A 81 5.77 0.88 3.10
CA HIS A 81 6.55 0.14 4.08
C HIS A 81 5.85 -1.20 4.29
N ALA A 82 6.20 -2.21 3.47
CA ALA A 82 5.87 -3.60 3.79
C ALA A 82 6.23 -3.93 5.26
N ASP A 83 7.30 -3.29 5.75
CA ASP A 83 7.74 -3.27 7.14
C ASP A 83 6.66 -2.86 8.16
N ARG A 84 5.73 -1.96 7.81
CA ARG A 84 4.60 -1.60 8.70
C ARG A 84 3.71 -2.80 8.94
N PHE A 85 3.40 -3.56 7.89
CA PHE A 85 2.54 -4.74 8.01
C PHE A 85 3.28 -5.92 8.61
N LEU A 86 4.59 -6.03 8.39
CA LEU A 86 5.43 -6.94 9.15
C LEU A 86 5.41 -6.59 10.64
N TYR A 87 5.51 -5.31 11.01
CA TYR A 87 5.36 -4.87 12.40
C TYR A 87 3.99 -5.23 12.98
N TYR A 88 2.89 -5.03 12.24
CA TYR A 88 1.55 -5.44 12.68
C TYR A 88 1.47 -6.95 12.90
N HIS A 89 2.04 -7.73 11.97
CA HIS A 89 2.11 -9.18 12.07
C HIS A 89 2.89 -9.63 13.31
N ASP A 90 4.04 -9.01 13.58
CA ASP A 90 4.86 -9.32 14.74
C ASP A 90 4.23 -8.87 16.06
N VAL A 91 3.59 -7.70 16.11
CA VAL A 91 2.81 -7.26 17.27
C VAL A 91 1.68 -8.26 17.55
N ALA A 92 0.94 -8.68 16.53
CA ALA A 92 -0.12 -9.69 16.67
C ALA A 92 0.40 -11.06 17.16
N LYS A 93 1.68 -11.38 16.95
CA LYS A 93 2.33 -12.57 17.51
C LYS A 93 2.81 -12.34 18.93
N VAL A 94 3.58 -11.28 19.16
CA VAL A 94 4.19 -10.95 20.47
C VAL A 94 3.13 -10.77 21.53
N GLU A 95 1.99 -10.19 21.18
CA GLU A 95 0.88 -9.98 22.11
C GLU A 95 0.30 -11.29 22.70
N LEU A 96 0.47 -12.43 22.02
CA LEU A 96 0.09 -13.75 22.55
C LEU A 96 0.95 -14.18 23.73
N ILE A 97 2.17 -13.66 23.86
CA ILE A 97 3.10 -14.05 24.92
C ILE A 97 2.81 -13.24 26.17
N ARG A 98 2.22 -13.90 27.17
CA ARG A 98 1.80 -13.25 28.43
C ARG A 98 2.77 -13.43 29.59
N SER A 99 3.72 -14.36 29.47
CA SER A 99 4.62 -14.73 30.56
C SER A 99 6.00 -15.13 30.02
N TYR A 100 7.05 -14.82 30.79
CA TYR A 100 8.42 -15.25 30.51
C TYR A 100 8.62 -16.77 30.61
N GLN A 101 7.62 -17.51 31.09
CA GLN A 101 7.67 -18.96 31.27
C GLN A 101 7.24 -19.74 30.02
N ASP A 102 6.47 -19.14 29.12
CA ASP A 102 6.04 -19.78 27.87
C ASP A 102 6.09 -18.78 26.70
N TYR A 103 7.08 -18.99 25.82
CA TYR A 103 7.29 -18.18 24.62
C TYR A 103 6.61 -18.77 23.38
N ARG A 104 5.82 -19.84 23.52
CA ARG A 104 5.09 -20.42 22.38
C ARG A 104 3.88 -19.57 22.04
N PHE A 105 3.67 -19.35 20.75
CA PHE A 105 2.43 -18.74 20.27
C PHE A 105 1.30 -19.75 20.40
N GLY A 106 0.32 -19.47 21.28
CA GLY A 106 -0.85 -20.33 21.45
C GLY A 106 -1.79 -20.37 20.24
N HIS A 107 -1.58 -19.49 19.27
CA HIS A 107 -2.37 -19.40 18.04
C HIS A 107 -1.44 -19.26 16.84
N THR A 108 -1.81 -19.87 15.71
CA THR A 108 -1.21 -19.57 14.42
C THR A 108 -1.74 -18.22 13.93
N VAL A 109 -0.84 -17.32 13.54
CA VAL A 109 -1.19 -15.94 13.16
C VAL A 109 -1.15 -15.78 11.65
N TYR A 110 -2.26 -15.31 11.08
CA TYR A 110 -2.38 -14.91 9.69
C TYR A 110 -2.65 -13.42 9.60
N THR A 111 -1.87 -12.71 8.81
CA THR A 111 -2.12 -11.30 8.51
C THR A 111 -2.38 -11.15 7.02
N ILE A 112 -3.48 -10.51 6.64
CA ILE A 112 -3.89 -10.30 5.26
C ILE A 112 -4.00 -8.80 5.04
N VAL A 113 -3.21 -8.28 4.10
CA VAL A 113 -3.18 -6.87 3.73
C VAL A 113 -3.81 -6.73 2.36
N TRP A 114 -4.95 -6.05 2.30
CA TRP A 114 -5.63 -5.73 1.07
C TRP A 114 -5.07 -4.45 0.47
N LEU A 115 -4.61 -4.53 -0.78
CA LEU A 115 -4.08 -3.40 -1.54
C LEU A 115 -5.08 -3.05 -2.66
N PRO A 116 -6.14 -2.28 -2.37
CA PRO A 116 -7.27 -2.06 -3.27
C PRO A 116 -6.96 -1.04 -4.38
N ARG A 117 -5.68 -0.75 -4.65
CA ARG A 117 -5.24 0.12 -5.74
C ARG A 117 -3.98 -0.46 -6.38
N ARG A 118 -3.74 -0.14 -7.66
CA ARG A 118 -2.51 -0.57 -8.35
C ARG A 118 -1.28 -0.04 -7.62
N THR A 119 -0.43 -0.95 -7.17
CA THR A 119 0.86 -0.63 -6.55
C THR A 119 1.87 -0.19 -7.59
N ARG A 120 2.73 0.76 -7.23
CA ARG A 120 3.88 1.16 -8.05
C ARG A 120 5.12 0.36 -7.75
N ASP A 121 5.17 -0.29 -6.59
CA ASP A 121 6.30 -1.13 -6.18
C ASP A 121 6.30 -2.42 -7.00
N PRO A 122 7.30 -2.66 -7.87
CA PRO A 122 7.40 -3.87 -8.68
C PRO A 122 7.35 -5.16 -7.84
N LEU A 123 7.86 -5.16 -6.61
CA LEU A 123 7.89 -6.34 -5.75
C LEU A 123 6.49 -6.79 -5.31
N LEU A 124 5.51 -5.88 -5.34
CA LEU A 124 4.12 -6.15 -4.96
C LEU A 124 3.19 -6.28 -6.17
N GLN A 125 3.70 -6.27 -7.41
CA GLN A 125 2.89 -6.40 -8.64
C GLN A 125 2.45 -7.84 -8.94
N HIS A 126 1.93 -8.52 -7.93
CA HIS A 126 1.42 -9.88 -8.00
C HIS A 126 0.06 -9.95 -7.31
N SER A 127 -0.86 -10.82 -7.76
CA SER A 127 -2.17 -11.00 -7.13
C SER A 127 -2.08 -11.37 -5.66
N ILE A 128 -1.10 -12.20 -5.32
CA ILE A 128 -0.80 -12.66 -3.96
C ILE A 128 0.71 -12.58 -3.76
N VAL A 129 1.16 -11.91 -2.70
CA VAL A 129 2.52 -12.02 -2.17
C VAL A 129 2.41 -12.55 -0.75
N THR A 130 3.23 -13.53 -0.38
CA THR A 130 3.19 -14.11 0.97
C THR A 130 4.58 -14.31 1.54
N THR A 131 4.72 -14.08 2.85
CA THR A 131 5.94 -14.38 3.59
C THR A 131 5.81 -15.75 4.24
N SER A 132 6.88 -16.56 4.17
CA SER A 132 6.97 -17.83 4.88
C SER A 132 8.27 -17.88 5.68
N LEU A 133 8.17 -18.09 6.99
CA LEU A 133 9.33 -18.41 7.83
C LEU A 133 9.53 -19.92 7.80
N CYS A 134 10.31 -20.40 6.83
CA CYS A 134 10.64 -21.82 6.70
C CYS A 134 11.99 -22.10 7.35
N SER A 135 12.02 -22.96 8.36
CA SER A 135 13.28 -23.53 8.84
C SER A 135 13.77 -24.54 7.80
N ILE A 136 15.08 -24.55 7.54
CA ILE A 136 15.70 -25.41 6.53
C ILE A 136 16.85 -26.14 7.20
N THR A 137 16.94 -27.46 7.00
CA THR A 137 18.06 -28.25 7.49
C THR A 137 19.30 -28.05 6.61
N GLU A 138 20.47 -28.47 7.08
CA GLU A 138 21.70 -28.50 6.28
C GLU A 138 21.58 -29.39 5.03
N ALA A 139 20.64 -30.34 5.03
CA ALA A 139 20.31 -31.19 3.89
C ALA A 139 19.29 -30.55 2.92
N GLY A 140 18.78 -29.36 3.22
CA GLY A 140 17.77 -28.66 2.41
C GLY A 140 16.33 -29.08 2.70
N GLU A 141 16.06 -29.82 3.78
CA GLU A 141 14.70 -30.21 4.15
C GLU A 141 13.96 -29.04 4.79
N HIS A 142 12.70 -28.84 4.38
CA HIS A 142 11.85 -27.77 4.88
C HIS A 142 11.11 -28.22 6.16
N LEU A 143 11.34 -27.52 7.26
CA LEU A 143 10.68 -27.76 8.55
C LEU A 143 9.66 -26.62 8.82
N PRO A 144 8.35 -26.93 8.88
CA PRO A 144 7.30 -25.93 9.10
C PRO A 144 7.13 -25.59 10.58
N ILE A 145 8.22 -25.19 11.25
CA ILE A 145 8.25 -24.91 12.70
C ILE A 145 7.40 -23.69 13.04
N TYR A 146 7.32 -22.71 12.13
CA TYR A 146 6.65 -21.44 12.34
C TYR A 146 5.56 -21.22 11.27
N PRO A 147 4.31 -21.62 11.54
CA PRO A 147 3.23 -21.64 10.54
C PRO A 147 2.57 -20.28 10.29
N HIS A 148 3.11 -19.19 10.86
CA HIS A 148 2.59 -17.84 10.72
C HIS A 148 2.86 -17.28 9.32
N ARG A 149 1.89 -16.56 8.75
CA ARG A 149 2.02 -15.98 7.40
C ARG A 149 1.43 -14.59 7.31
N LEU A 150 2.12 -13.73 6.56
CA LEU A 150 1.64 -12.44 6.08
C LEU A 150 1.34 -12.56 4.59
N TYR A 151 0.20 -12.03 4.16
CA TYR A 151 -0.28 -12.01 2.79
C TYR A 151 -0.53 -10.57 2.36
N PHE A 152 -0.12 -10.23 1.15
CA PHE A 152 -0.54 -9.02 0.44
C PHE A 152 -1.38 -9.44 -0.75
N LEU A 153 -2.58 -8.88 -0.84
CA LEU A 153 -3.56 -9.19 -1.88
C LEU A 153 -3.77 -7.99 -2.78
N ASN A 154 -3.56 -8.18 -4.08
CA ASN A 154 -3.71 -7.12 -5.07
C ASN A 154 -4.77 -7.49 -6.13
N PRO A 155 -5.98 -6.94 -6.04
CA PRO A 155 -7.07 -7.18 -7.00
C PRO A 155 -6.72 -6.93 -8.47
N PHE A 156 -5.79 -6.02 -8.73
CA PHE A 156 -5.46 -5.55 -10.08
C PHE A 156 -4.34 -6.34 -10.79
N TYR A 157 -3.84 -7.41 -10.15
CA TYR A 157 -2.78 -8.27 -10.66
C TYR A 157 -3.18 -9.75 -10.71
N VAL A 158 -4.49 -10.03 -10.68
CA VAL A 158 -5.05 -11.37 -10.92
C VAL A 158 -4.56 -11.89 -12.27
N ASN A 159 -4.13 -13.14 -12.29
CA ASN A 159 -3.53 -13.83 -13.43
C ASN A 159 -3.86 -15.33 -13.40
N GLU A 160 -3.39 -16.07 -14.39
CA GLU A 160 -3.61 -17.51 -14.57
C GLU A 160 -3.09 -18.40 -13.42
N HIS A 161 -2.15 -17.91 -12.62
CA HIS A 161 -1.62 -18.62 -11.45
C HIS A 161 -2.39 -18.31 -10.16
N THR A 162 -3.35 -17.38 -10.20
CA THR A 162 -4.15 -17.02 -9.03
C THR A 162 -5.16 -18.13 -8.75
N PRO A 163 -5.20 -18.73 -7.54
CA PRO A 163 -6.18 -19.75 -7.21
C PRO A 163 -7.61 -19.27 -7.46
N ALA A 164 -8.44 -20.10 -8.10
CA ALA A 164 -9.77 -19.69 -8.56
C ALA A 164 -10.65 -19.10 -7.45
N GLY A 165 -10.62 -19.70 -6.25
CA GLY A 165 -11.34 -19.21 -5.08
C GLY A 165 -10.95 -17.77 -4.72
N VAL A 166 -9.64 -17.50 -4.65
CA VAL A 166 -9.07 -16.17 -4.37
C VAL A 166 -9.32 -15.19 -5.51
N ALA A 167 -9.21 -15.65 -6.76
CA ALA A 167 -9.45 -14.83 -7.95
C ALA A 167 -10.85 -14.23 -7.97
N ASP A 168 -11.88 -14.96 -7.51
CA ASP A 168 -13.24 -14.43 -7.42
C ASP A 168 -13.37 -13.31 -6.39
N TRP A 169 -12.72 -13.43 -5.22
CA TRP A 169 -12.70 -12.36 -4.20
C TRP A 169 -11.95 -11.12 -4.69
N LEU A 170 -10.80 -11.33 -5.34
CA LEU A 170 -10.03 -10.26 -5.93
C LEU A 170 -10.80 -9.58 -7.07
N ARG A 171 -11.52 -10.35 -7.89
CA ARG A 171 -12.39 -9.82 -8.94
C ARG A 171 -13.56 -9.03 -8.38
N LEU A 172 -14.20 -9.49 -7.30
CA LEU A 172 -15.23 -8.73 -6.59
C LEU A 172 -14.73 -7.34 -6.19
N ALA A 173 -13.54 -7.25 -5.58
CA ALA A 173 -12.97 -5.97 -5.23
C ALA A 173 -12.64 -5.11 -6.45
N ALA A 174 -11.96 -5.67 -7.46
CA ALA A 174 -11.61 -4.91 -8.67
C ALA A 174 -12.86 -4.38 -9.39
N GLU A 175 -13.86 -5.23 -9.63
CA GLU A 175 -15.11 -4.86 -10.32
C GLU A 175 -15.94 -3.85 -9.51
N SER A 176 -15.99 -3.97 -8.17
CA SER A 176 -16.66 -2.97 -7.32
C SER A 176 -16.06 -1.57 -7.45
N ILE A 177 -14.79 -1.47 -7.87
CA ILE A 177 -14.07 -0.21 -8.03
C ILE A 177 -14.15 0.28 -9.48
N THR A 178 -13.94 -0.60 -10.46
CA THR A 178 -13.77 -0.19 -11.86
C THR A 178 -15.01 -0.32 -12.72
N ASN A 179 -15.94 -1.21 -12.35
CA ASN A 179 -17.13 -1.51 -13.13
C ASN A 179 -18.35 -1.79 -12.22
N PRO A 180 -18.67 -0.89 -11.27
CA PRO A 180 -19.64 -1.17 -10.21
C PRO A 180 -21.08 -1.36 -10.70
N GLN A 181 -21.42 -0.92 -11.92
CA GLN A 181 -22.78 -0.98 -12.49
C GLN A 181 -23.06 -2.30 -13.25
N HIS A 182 -22.01 -2.86 -13.87
CA HIS A 182 -22.06 -4.05 -14.72
C HIS A 182 -20.94 -5.05 -14.36
N PRO A 183 -20.77 -5.41 -13.08
CA PRO A 183 -19.62 -6.19 -12.64
C PRO A 183 -19.66 -7.61 -13.20
N THR A 184 -18.50 -8.13 -13.63
CA THR A 184 -18.39 -9.53 -14.09
C THR A 184 -17.96 -10.44 -12.94
N LEU A 185 -18.94 -11.09 -12.29
CA LEU A 185 -18.73 -11.87 -11.07
C LEU A 185 -19.23 -13.31 -11.20
N ASN A 186 -18.61 -14.22 -10.44
CA ASN A 186 -19.04 -15.60 -10.31
C ASN A 186 -20.19 -15.72 -9.28
N LEU A 187 -21.39 -15.30 -9.66
CA LEU A 187 -22.57 -15.32 -8.78
C LEU A 187 -23.19 -16.72 -8.62
N GLU A 188 -22.71 -17.72 -9.37
CA GLU A 188 -23.09 -19.13 -9.14
C GLU A 188 -22.56 -19.65 -7.81
N ARG A 189 -21.53 -19.01 -7.25
CA ARG A 189 -21.05 -19.26 -5.88
C ARG A 189 -21.93 -18.50 -4.89
N PRO A 190 -22.72 -19.18 -4.04
CA PRO A 190 -23.66 -18.51 -3.12
C PRO A 190 -22.98 -17.53 -2.17
N ILE A 191 -21.72 -17.79 -1.81
CA ILE A 191 -20.97 -16.91 -0.93
C ILE A 191 -20.54 -15.60 -1.61
N LEU A 192 -20.25 -15.64 -2.92
CA LEU A 192 -19.97 -14.44 -3.70
C LEU A 192 -21.26 -13.67 -3.99
N GLU A 193 -22.38 -14.35 -4.22
CA GLU A 193 -23.69 -13.71 -4.29
C GLU A 193 -24.01 -12.95 -2.99
N ARG A 194 -23.84 -13.60 -1.83
CA ARG A 194 -23.99 -12.97 -0.50
C ARG A 194 -23.05 -11.77 -0.34
N ALA A 195 -21.77 -11.93 -0.66
CA ALA A 195 -20.77 -10.85 -0.59
C ALA A 195 -21.21 -9.64 -1.42
N THR A 196 -21.69 -9.92 -2.63
CA THR A 196 -22.14 -8.91 -3.59
C THR A 196 -23.36 -8.17 -3.06
N GLN A 197 -24.36 -8.87 -2.53
CA GLN A 197 -25.56 -8.28 -1.92
C GLN A 197 -25.21 -7.37 -0.73
N LEU A 198 -24.26 -7.76 0.12
CA LEU A 198 -23.84 -6.96 1.28
C LEU A 198 -23.26 -5.59 0.91
N ILE A 199 -22.61 -5.50 -0.26
CA ILE A 199 -21.96 -4.28 -0.74
C ILE A 199 -22.78 -3.57 -1.81
N MET A 200 -24.00 -4.02 -2.13
CA MET A 200 -24.87 -3.25 -3.01
C MET A 200 -25.23 -1.90 -2.36
N GLU A 201 -25.35 -0.85 -3.17
CA GLU A 201 -25.61 0.52 -2.68
C GLU A 201 -26.89 0.66 -1.85
N ASP A 202 -27.89 -0.19 -2.08
CA ASP A 202 -29.13 -0.28 -1.30
C ASP A 202 -28.91 -0.90 0.09
N GLY A 203 -27.91 -1.76 0.25
CA GLY A 203 -27.45 -2.31 1.52
C GLY A 203 -26.61 -1.34 2.36
N ILE A 204 -26.20 -0.19 1.79
CA ILE A 204 -25.44 0.85 2.48
C ILE A 204 -26.39 1.83 3.19
N THR A 205 -26.30 1.85 4.53
CA THR A 205 -27.09 2.73 5.39
C THR A 205 -26.73 4.21 5.19
N PRO A 206 -27.61 5.16 5.55
CA PRO A 206 -27.29 6.59 5.49
C PRO A 206 -26.04 6.98 6.30
N GLN A 207 -25.82 6.33 7.45
CA GLN A 207 -24.66 6.54 8.31
C GLN A 207 -23.38 6.05 7.63
N GLU A 208 -23.37 4.81 7.12
CA GLU A 208 -22.25 4.27 6.35
C GLU A 208 -21.94 5.14 5.13
N ARG A 209 -22.98 5.58 4.42
CA ARG A 209 -22.83 6.47 3.26
C ARG A 209 -22.16 7.80 3.62
N THR A 210 -22.50 8.37 4.77
CA THR A 210 -21.86 9.60 5.27
C THR A 210 -20.38 9.37 5.56
N GLN A 211 -20.05 8.30 6.28
CA GLN A 211 -18.66 7.92 6.57
C GLN A 211 -17.86 7.65 5.29
N MET A 212 -18.48 6.99 4.30
CA MET A 212 -17.86 6.77 2.99
C MET A 212 -17.53 8.08 2.27
N PHE A 213 -18.46 9.05 2.29
CA PHE A 213 -18.25 10.36 1.67
C PHE A 213 -17.15 11.15 2.38
N GLU A 214 -17.13 11.18 3.71
CA GLU A 214 -16.10 11.85 4.49
C GLU A 214 -14.72 11.26 4.20
N GLU A 215 -14.63 9.92 4.19
CA GLU A 215 -13.42 9.19 3.90
C GLU A 215 -12.89 9.47 2.48
N THR A 216 -13.77 9.38 1.48
CA THR A 216 -13.42 9.64 0.08
C THR A 216 -13.06 11.11 -0.13
N GLY A 217 -13.76 12.03 0.53
CA GLY A 217 -13.49 13.47 0.50
C GLY A 217 -12.12 13.80 1.06
N TYR A 218 -11.74 13.20 2.19
CA TYR A 218 -10.41 13.34 2.78
C TYR A 218 -9.31 12.81 1.85
N GLU A 219 -9.50 11.62 1.26
CA GLU A 219 -8.55 11.07 0.29
C GLU A 219 -8.37 11.98 -0.93
N ASN A 220 -9.46 12.46 -1.51
CA ASN A 220 -9.43 13.35 -2.66
C ASN A 220 -8.71 14.68 -2.34
N HIS A 221 -8.97 15.25 -1.16
CA HIS A 221 -8.27 16.46 -0.71
C HIS A 221 -6.76 16.24 -0.60
N LEU A 222 -6.34 15.12 -0.01
CA LEU A 222 -4.94 14.77 0.14
C LEU A 222 -4.25 14.54 -1.23
N GLN A 223 -4.95 13.89 -2.15
CA GLN A 223 -4.47 13.68 -3.53
C GLN A 223 -4.28 14.99 -4.29
N LEU A 224 -5.22 15.93 -4.16
CA LEU A 224 -5.13 17.26 -4.76
C LEU A 224 -3.89 17.99 -4.26
N ARG A 225 -3.68 18.06 -2.93
CA ARG A 225 -2.49 18.71 -2.34
C ARG A 225 -1.18 18.09 -2.82
N TYR A 226 -1.13 16.77 -2.92
CA TYR A 226 0.07 16.08 -3.41
C TYR A 226 0.34 16.40 -4.89
N ALA A 227 -0.72 16.45 -5.72
CA ALA A 227 -0.59 16.80 -7.13
C ALA A 227 -0.11 18.24 -7.32
N GLU A 228 -0.67 19.18 -6.55
CA GLU A 228 -0.25 20.60 -6.53
C GLU A 228 1.21 20.73 -6.08
N GLY A 229 1.60 20.07 -4.98
CA GLY A 229 2.97 20.08 -4.49
C GLY A 229 3.98 19.53 -5.50
N ARG A 230 3.65 18.43 -6.19
CA ARG A 230 4.50 17.89 -7.27
C ARG A 230 4.63 18.86 -8.44
N LYS A 231 3.53 19.50 -8.85
CA LYS A 231 3.55 20.47 -9.94
C LYS A 231 4.43 21.67 -9.60
N ALA A 232 4.27 22.22 -8.40
CA ALA A 232 5.09 23.34 -7.91
C ALA A 232 6.58 22.97 -7.82
N GLY A 233 6.89 21.77 -7.30
CA GLY A 233 8.26 21.27 -7.23
C GLY A 233 8.91 21.08 -8.59
N LEU A 234 8.17 20.52 -9.57
CA LEU A 234 8.65 20.35 -10.94
C LEU A 234 8.91 21.70 -11.62
N GLU A 235 8.01 22.66 -11.43
CA GLU A 235 8.13 24.00 -12.00
C GLU A 235 9.34 24.75 -11.43
N THR A 236 9.51 24.72 -10.10
CA THR A 236 10.66 25.32 -9.41
C THR A 236 11.97 24.69 -9.88
N GLY A 237 12.06 23.35 -9.87
CA GLY A 237 13.27 22.64 -10.33
C GLY A 237 13.59 22.89 -11.80
N ARG A 238 12.58 23.05 -12.66
CA ARG A 238 12.78 23.42 -14.06
C ARG A 238 13.34 24.84 -14.19
N GLN A 239 12.80 25.81 -13.44
CA GLN A 239 13.27 27.18 -13.47
C GLN A 239 14.72 27.29 -12.95
N GLU A 240 15.01 26.68 -11.81
CA GLU A 240 16.37 26.63 -11.25
C GLU A 240 17.35 25.94 -12.20
N GLY A 241 16.96 24.79 -12.76
CA GLY A 241 17.78 24.05 -13.73
C GLY A 241 18.08 24.87 -15.00
N MET A 242 17.10 25.63 -15.50
CA MET A 242 17.30 26.56 -16.62
C MET A 242 18.27 27.69 -16.26
N GLN A 243 18.14 28.29 -15.08
CA GLN A 243 19.05 29.36 -14.63
C GLN A 243 20.48 28.86 -14.47
N VAL A 244 20.67 27.72 -13.81
CA VAL A 244 21.99 27.08 -13.64
C VAL A 244 22.58 26.70 -15.01
N GLY A 245 21.76 26.15 -15.91
CA GLY A 245 22.17 25.81 -17.27
C GLY A 245 22.64 27.04 -18.08
N GLN A 246 21.86 28.12 -18.07
CA GLN A 246 22.21 29.38 -18.74
C GLN A 246 23.50 29.98 -18.17
N GLN A 247 23.68 29.97 -16.84
CA GLN A 247 24.91 30.44 -16.21
C GLN A 247 26.12 29.59 -16.61
N LYS A 248 25.97 28.27 -16.62
CA LYS A 248 27.04 27.36 -17.06
C LYS A 248 27.41 27.59 -18.53
N GLU A 249 26.43 27.71 -19.41
CA GLU A 249 26.63 27.97 -20.84
C GLU A 249 27.37 29.30 -21.06
N ARG A 250 26.97 30.37 -20.37
CA ARG A 250 27.66 31.67 -20.42
C ARG A 250 29.12 31.54 -20.01
N ARG A 251 29.41 30.79 -18.93
CA ARG A 251 30.79 30.54 -18.46
C ARG A 251 31.61 29.71 -19.46
N ASP A 252 31.00 28.71 -20.09
CA ASP A 252 31.66 27.86 -21.08
C ASP A 252 31.99 28.66 -22.36
N ILE A 253 31.07 29.52 -22.83
CA ILE A 253 31.31 30.47 -23.93
C ILE A 253 32.42 31.46 -23.56
N ALA A 254 32.38 32.04 -22.36
CA ALA A 254 33.43 32.98 -21.91
C ALA A 254 34.81 32.32 -21.89
N ARG A 255 34.92 31.07 -21.42
CA ARG A 255 36.16 30.28 -21.46
C ARG A 255 36.63 30.04 -22.90
N ALA A 256 35.73 29.69 -23.82
CA ALA A 256 36.07 29.51 -25.23
C ALA A 256 36.55 30.81 -25.89
N MET A 257 35.94 31.96 -25.57
CA MET A 257 36.34 33.27 -26.07
C MET A 257 37.72 33.71 -25.53
N LEU A 258 37.97 33.48 -24.23
CA LEU A 258 39.27 33.74 -23.60
C LEU A 258 40.39 32.92 -24.27
N ALA A 259 40.14 31.64 -24.57
CA ALA A 259 41.09 30.77 -25.27
C ALA A 259 41.41 31.23 -26.70
N GLN A 260 40.51 32.00 -27.33
CA GLN A 260 40.72 32.62 -28.64
C GLN A 260 41.40 34.00 -28.56
N GLY A 261 41.76 34.47 -27.36
CA GLY A 261 42.46 35.74 -27.16
C GLY A 261 41.55 36.98 -27.23
N MET A 262 40.24 36.82 -27.02
CA MET A 262 39.35 37.99 -26.89
C MET A 262 39.56 38.71 -25.55
N GLU A 263 39.45 40.04 -25.57
CA GLU A 263 39.66 40.88 -24.40
C GLU A 263 38.53 40.73 -23.34
N PRO A 264 38.86 40.61 -22.04
CA PRO A 264 37.86 40.39 -20.98
C PRO A 264 36.68 41.39 -20.94
N PRO A 265 36.87 42.71 -21.19
CA PRO A 265 35.75 43.65 -21.25
C PRO A 265 34.74 43.34 -22.37
N LEU A 266 35.21 42.87 -23.53
CA LEU A 266 34.35 42.48 -24.65
C LEU A 266 33.61 41.18 -24.33
N ILE A 267 34.27 40.22 -23.67
CA ILE A 267 33.65 38.94 -23.25
C ILE A 267 32.54 39.19 -22.22
N ALA A 268 32.76 40.06 -21.24
CA ALA A 268 31.74 40.44 -20.27
C ALA A 268 30.52 41.07 -20.94
N GLN A 269 30.74 41.93 -21.95
CA GLN A 269 29.66 42.54 -22.73
C GLN A 269 28.86 41.52 -23.55
N VAL A 270 29.54 40.56 -24.21
CA VAL A 270 28.89 39.58 -25.10
C VAL A 270 28.18 38.46 -24.33
N THR A 271 28.78 37.97 -23.25
CA THR A 271 28.24 36.85 -22.44
C THR A 271 27.26 37.32 -21.36
N GLY A 272 27.25 38.62 -21.06
CA GLY A 272 26.45 39.20 -19.98
C GLY A 272 26.88 38.73 -18.58
N LEU A 273 28.10 38.20 -18.45
CA LEU A 273 28.70 37.84 -17.17
C LEU A 273 29.25 39.09 -16.46
N PRO A 274 29.22 39.14 -15.12
CA PRO A 274 29.90 40.18 -14.35
C PRO A 274 31.39 40.28 -14.73
N PRO A 275 31.95 41.50 -14.88
CA PRO A 275 33.37 41.66 -15.21
C PRO A 275 34.32 40.94 -14.25
N ASP A 276 34.01 40.94 -12.95
CA ASP A 276 34.80 40.24 -11.93
C ASP A 276 34.83 38.73 -12.14
N GLU A 277 33.69 38.16 -12.55
CA GLU A 277 33.55 36.73 -12.85
C GLU A 277 34.33 36.32 -14.11
N VAL A 278 34.32 37.17 -15.15
CA VAL A 278 35.16 36.96 -16.35
C VAL A 278 36.65 37.08 -16.00
N ALA A 279 37.03 38.01 -15.13
CA ALA A 279 38.40 38.17 -14.66
C ALA A 279 38.88 36.99 -13.79
N GLU A 280 37.99 36.33 -13.05
CA GLU A 280 38.30 35.08 -12.36
C GLU A 280 38.49 33.91 -13.33
N LEU A 281 37.59 33.76 -14.31
CA LEU A 281 37.73 32.73 -15.36
C LEU A 281 39.04 32.88 -16.16
N ALA A 282 39.49 34.11 -16.40
CA ALA A 282 40.77 34.40 -17.05
C ALA A 282 42.00 34.04 -16.19
N ARG A 283 41.89 34.15 -14.86
CA ARG A 283 42.96 33.83 -13.91
C ARG A 283 43.08 32.32 -13.62
N GLY A 284 41.98 31.57 -13.72
CA GLY A 284 41.93 30.13 -13.44
C GLY A 284 42.25 29.21 -14.64
N GLY A 285 42.64 29.75 -15.79
CA GLY A 285 42.92 29.00 -17.03
C GLY A 285 44.40 28.75 -17.35
N GLY A 286 45.29 28.81 -16.35
CA GLY A 286 46.73 28.52 -16.47
C GLY A 286 47.09 27.10 -16.10
#